data_AF-A0A2Z5JK92-F1
#
_entry.id   AF-A0A2Z5JK92-F1
#
_cell.length_a   1.000
_cell.length_b   1.000
_cell.length_c   1.000
_cell.angle_alpha   90.00
_cell.angle_beta   90.00
_cell.angle_gamma   90.00
#
_symmetry.space_group_name_H-M   'P 1'
#
loop_
_entity.id
_entity.type
_entity.pdbx_description
1 polymer ?
#
loop_
_entity_poly.entity_id
_entity_poly.type
_entity_poly.pdbx_seq_one_letter_code
_entity_poly.pdbx_strand_id
1 'polypeptide(L)'
;MRVPQTAAYYPQQITVINPPTRGDYGALAYEGVYGAAVAQSLGALPRGAEGLRQAGGASATGGAVEQAREMAQTLGLNPGDELYDQLIATARTREDDAPAWAARVDALGRDPETIEAFGEECRQLGLAWDAKPLTVQNLLDGEAGTQLEAYYQQYRKLISHYGYADVTLLRELPIAYIVAGHTRISSNAVATTRRGTQTRQRFRFFPAGRDSKFPMYGVRTETEGLLFELDKLAVVRWLVDSGVIEDPRLHTQEEAQEWIFQFSDPVLDAFNAPANPIPKAVLGLVHSMAHRTMKALATRCGLNVDSLGEYLFPSNCAYLVYANTRSNFTLGGLEHVYRFDLEDALCELDVETRCVFDPPCRRAFGGACAACLHISEVACARFNTVLDRNLLFGTLPPLVSAPVGASSRPRLKGERRWRGYWSR
;
A
#
# COMPACT_ATOMS: atom_id res chain seq x y z
N MET A 1 10.64 -37.66 26.77
CA MET A 1 10.89 -36.28 27.23
C MET A 1 9.74 -35.40 26.72
N ARG A 2 8.73 -35.12 27.56
CA ARG A 2 7.63 -34.20 27.18
C ARG A 2 8.18 -32.79 27.30
N VAL A 3 8.42 -32.12 26.17
CA VAL A 3 8.73 -30.69 26.16
C VAL A 3 7.51 -29.96 26.75
N PRO A 4 7.62 -29.24 27.87
CA PRO A 4 6.49 -28.50 28.40
C PRO A 4 6.08 -27.45 27.37
N GLN A 5 4.80 -27.44 26.98
CA GLN A 5 4.18 -26.49 26.03
C GLN A 5 4.22 -25.01 26.51
N THR A 6 5.00 -24.68 27.54
CA THR A 6 5.10 -23.36 28.16
C THR A 6 6.06 -22.41 27.46
N ALA A 7 6.68 -22.83 26.34
CA ALA A 7 7.61 -22.00 25.58
C ALA A 7 7.11 -21.82 24.13
N ALA A 8 5.90 -21.27 23.98
CA ALA A 8 5.47 -20.76 22.68
C ALA A 8 6.26 -19.48 22.37
N TYR A 9 6.97 -19.50 21.25
CA TYR A 9 7.69 -18.37 20.70
C TYR A 9 6.97 -17.91 19.44
N TYR A 10 6.73 -16.61 19.33
CA TYR A 10 6.06 -16.01 18.18
C TYR A 10 7.06 -15.10 17.46
N PRO A 11 7.52 -15.47 16.25
CA PRO A 11 8.41 -14.60 15.49
C PRO A 11 7.68 -13.30 15.14
N GLN A 12 8.39 -12.19 15.23
CA GLN A 12 7.90 -10.89 14.76
C GLN A 12 8.58 -10.62 13.42
N GLN A 13 7.77 -10.68 12.37
CA GLN A 13 8.21 -10.64 10.99
C GLN A 13 7.75 -9.34 10.31
N ILE A 14 8.55 -8.87 9.37
CA ILE A 14 8.22 -7.76 8.47
C ILE A 14 8.50 -8.21 7.03
N THR A 15 7.57 -7.93 6.15
CA THR A 15 7.76 -8.05 4.70
C THR A 15 8.19 -6.69 4.18
N VAL A 16 9.26 -6.65 3.40
CA VAL A 16 9.77 -5.43 2.77
C VAL A 16 9.68 -5.61 1.26
N ILE A 17 9.07 -4.65 0.58
CA ILE A 17 8.98 -4.62 -0.88
C ILE A 17 10.24 -3.96 -1.41
N ASN A 18 10.82 -4.60 -2.42
CA ASN A 18 12.02 -4.17 -3.12
C ASN A 18 13.09 -3.58 -2.19
N PRO A 19 13.58 -4.38 -1.21
CA PRO A 19 14.57 -3.90 -0.26
C PRO A 19 15.81 -3.40 -1.03
N PRO A 20 16.26 -2.15 -0.78
CA PRO A 20 17.36 -1.57 -1.53
C PRO A 20 18.62 -2.42 -1.37
N THR A 21 19.42 -2.49 -2.44
CA THR A 21 20.73 -3.15 -2.36
C THR A 21 21.66 -2.34 -1.46
N ARG A 22 22.78 -2.93 -1.03
CA ARG A 22 23.79 -2.18 -0.25
C ARG A 22 24.31 -0.95 -1.01
N GLY A 23 24.38 -0.99 -2.34
CA GLY A 23 24.81 0.13 -3.18
C GLY A 23 23.77 1.25 -3.19
N ASP A 24 22.48 0.89 -3.26
CA ASP A 24 21.39 1.87 -3.29
C ASP A 24 21.07 2.44 -1.91
N TYR A 25 21.32 1.67 -0.85
CA TYR A 25 20.99 2.07 0.53
C TYR A 25 21.63 3.41 0.90
N GLY A 26 22.90 3.62 0.55
CA GLY A 26 23.59 4.89 0.85
C GLY A 26 22.94 6.09 0.17
N ALA A 27 22.43 5.91 -1.05
CA ALA A 27 21.78 6.97 -1.81
C ALA A 27 20.34 7.27 -1.33
N LEU A 28 19.75 6.37 -0.53
CA LEU A 28 18.43 6.52 0.08
C LEU A 28 18.51 6.87 1.58
N ALA A 29 19.71 6.87 2.16
CA ALA A 29 19.94 7.09 3.59
C ALA A 29 20.26 8.56 3.89
N TYR A 30 19.35 9.46 3.52
CA TYR A 30 19.46 10.90 3.78
C TYR A 30 18.25 11.44 4.55
N GLU A 31 18.43 12.56 5.22
CA GLU A 31 17.36 13.24 5.96
C GLU A 31 16.33 13.82 4.98
N GLY A 32 15.05 13.47 5.17
CA GLY A 32 13.96 13.90 4.27
C GLY A 32 13.56 12.90 3.19
N VAL A 33 14.18 11.71 3.12
CA VAL A 33 13.78 10.65 2.15
C VAL A 33 12.29 10.27 2.24
N TYR A 34 11.72 10.32 3.45
CA TYR A 34 10.30 10.06 3.66
C TYR A 34 9.41 11.17 3.09
N GLY A 35 9.81 12.44 3.25
CA GLY A 35 9.15 13.56 2.60
C GLY A 35 9.23 13.46 1.07
N ALA A 36 10.39 13.09 0.54
CA ALA A 36 10.55 12.86 -0.89
C ALA A 36 9.64 11.72 -1.39
N ALA A 37 9.47 10.65 -0.63
CA ALA A 37 8.54 9.57 -0.96
C ALA A 37 7.06 10.02 -0.95
N VAL A 38 6.65 10.84 0.03
CA VAL A 38 5.33 11.48 0.00
C VAL A 38 5.17 12.32 -1.27
N ALA A 39 6.22 13.06 -1.65
CA ALA A 39 6.19 13.89 -2.84
C ALA A 39 6.14 13.09 -4.16
N GLN A 40 6.73 11.89 -4.23
CA GLN A 40 6.51 10.96 -5.35
C GLN A 40 5.02 10.59 -5.49
N SER A 41 4.36 10.36 -4.35
CA SER A 41 2.94 10.01 -4.32
C SER A 41 2.03 11.18 -4.72
N LEU A 42 2.47 12.41 -4.44
CA LEU A 42 1.86 13.65 -4.93
C LEU A 42 2.16 13.95 -6.42
N GLY A 43 3.01 13.15 -7.07
CA GLY A 43 3.44 13.37 -8.45
C GLY A 43 4.42 14.55 -8.62
N ALA A 44 5.02 15.05 -7.53
CA ALA A 44 6.04 16.09 -7.58
C ALA A 44 7.44 15.54 -7.89
N LEU A 45 7.64 14.23 -7.74
CA LEU A 45 8.86 13.52 -8.09
C LEU A 45 8.53 12.25 -8.91
N PRO A 46 9.41 11.82 -9.83
CA PRO A 46 9.28 10.53 -10.50
C PRO A 46 9.23 9.38 -9.48
N ARG A 47 8.48 8.32 -9.75
CA ARG A 47 8.43 7.10 -8.91
C ARG A 47 9.77 6.33 -8.96
N GLY A 48 10.01 5.47 -7.97
CA GLY A 48 11.20 4.62 -7.92
C GLY A 48 12.39 5.23 -7.17
N ALA A 49 13.44 4.43 -6.96
CA ALA A 49 14.65 4.84 -6.27
C ALA A 49 15.35 6.01 -6.96
N GLU A 50 15.24 6.14 -8.29
CA GLU A 50 15.83 7.26 -9.02
C GLU A 50 15.25 8.61 -8.59
N GLY A 51 13.92 8.73 -8.47
CA GLY A 51 13.30 9.96 -7.98
C GLY A 51 13.68 10.27 -6.53
N LEU A 52 13.81 9.24 -5.68
CA LEU A 52 14.28 9.41 -4.31
C LEU A 52 15.75 9.85 -4.25
N ARG A 53 16.62 9.33 -5.13
CA ARG A 53 18.02 9.77 -5.23
C ARG A 53 18.13 11.21 -5.71
N GLN A 54 17.32 11.61 -6.69
CA GLN A 54 17.29 12.99 -7.18
C GLN A 54 16.96 13.98 -6.06
N ALA A 55 16.01 13.63 -5.18
CA ALA A 55 15.69 14.44 -4.01
C ALA A 55 16.84 14.50 -2.98
N GLY A 56 17.57 13.40 -2.79
CA GLY A 56 18.73 13.34 -1.88
C GLY A 56 19.96 14.07 -2.40
N GLY A 57 20.20 14.08 -3.71
CA GLY A 57 21.29 14.85 -4.33
C GLY A 57 21.12 16.36 -4.17
N ALA A 58 19.89 16.84 -3.95
CA ALA A 58 19.63 18.22 -3.59
C ALA A 58 19.96 18.55 -2.11
N SER A 59 20.07 17.54 -1.23
CA SER A 59 20.30 17.73 0.22
C SER A 59 21.64 17.22 0.76
N ALA A 60 22.31 16.28 0.08
CA ALA A 60 23.44 15.53 0.63
C ALA A 60 24.83 16.18 0.45
N THR A 61 24.97 17.23 -0.37
CA THR A 61 26.28 17.82 -0.72
C THR A 61 26.23 19.34 -0.66
N GLY A 62 25.66 19.91 0.42
CA GLY A 62 25.39 21.34 0.45
C GLY A 62 24.40 21.75 -0.67
N GLY A 63 23.94 22.99 -0.63
CA GLY A 63 23.06 23.50 -1.68
C GLY A 63 23.72 23.41 -3.06
N ALA A 64 22.93 23.50 -4.14
CA ALA A 64 23.45 23.38 -5.51
C ALA A 64 24.64 24.33 -5.78
N VAL A 65 24.70 25.47 -5.09
CA VAL A 65 25.80 26.43 -5.17
C VAL A 65 27.07 25.92 -4.49
N GLU A 66 26.96 25.17 -3.40
CA GLU A 66 28.10 24.57 -2.71
C GLU A 66 28.74 23.45 -3.57
N GLN A 67 27.91 22.61 -4.19
CA GLN A 67 28.35 21.59 -5.16
C GLN A 67 29.02 22.21 -6.37
N ALA A 68 28.47 23.31 -6.87
CA ALA A 68 29.06 24.07 -7.97
C ALA A 68 30.42 24.65 -7.59
N ARG A 69 30.61 25.07 -6.33
CA ARG A 69 31.92 25.53 -5.82
C ARG A 69 32.93 24.37 -5.74
N GLU A 70 32.55 23.22 -5.23
CA GLU A 70 33.42 22.03 -5.17
C GLU A 70 33.81 21.53 -6.57
N MET A 71 32.84 21.50 -7.50
CA MET A 71 33.07 21.14 -8.89
C MET A 71 34.01 22.15 -9.57
N ALA A 72 33.78 23.45 -9.37
CA ALA A 72 34.65 24.50 -9.87
C ALA A 72 36.08 24.36 -9.34
N GLN A 73 36.24 24.03 -8.07
CA GLN A 73 37.54 23.81 -7.44
C GLN A 73 38.26 22.59 -8.02
N THR A 74 37.52 21.51 -8.30
CA THR A 74 38.04 20.30 -8.96
C THR A 74 38.49 20.58 -10.39
N LEU A 75 37.80 21.48 -11.09
CA LEU A 75 38.13 21.92 -12.45
C LEU A 75 39.18 23.04 -12.48
N GLY A 76 39.65 23.54 -11.33
CA GLY A 76 40.63 24.61 -11.24
C GLY A 76 40.10 26.00 -11.65
N LEU A 77 38.78 26.18 -11.63
CA LEU A 77 38.10 27.44 -11.96
C LEU A 77 38.15 28.39 -10.77
N ASN A 78 38.45 29.67 -11.02
CA ASN A 78 38.52 30.71 -10.00
C ASN A 78 37.32 31.66 -10.10
N PRO A 79 36.91 32.30 -8.97
CA PRO A 79 35.95 33.38 -9.01
C PRO A 79 36.37 34.49 -9.98
N GLY A 80 35.49 34.83 -10.94
CA GLY A 80 35.76 35.78 -12.03
C GLY A 80 36.08 35.14 -13.39
N ASP A 81 36.22 33.82 -13.47
CA ASP A 81 36.21 33.11 -14.76
C ASP A 81 34.78 33.05 -15.31
N GLU A 82 34.58 33.29 -16.62
CA GLU A 82 33.24 33.22 -17.24
C GLU A 82 32.55 31.86 -16.99
N LEU A 83 33.32 30.77 -17.01
CA LEU A 83 32.80 29.42 -16.78
C LEU A 83 32.44 29.20 -15.30
N TYR A 84 33.19 29.80 -14.36
CA TYR A 84 32.86 29.76 -12.93
C TYR A 84 31.53 30.47 -12.66
N ASP A 85 31.39 31.68 -13.20
CA ASP A 85 30.21 32.52 -12.98
C ASP A 85 28.95 31.88 -13.63
N GLN A 86 29.09 31.26 -14.80
CA GLN A 86 28.00 30.49 -15.42
C GLN A 86 27.58 29.27 -14.60
N LEU A 87 28.55 28.55 -14.03
CA LEU A 87 28.31 27.34 -13.23
C LEU A 87 27.61 27.70 -11.91
N ILE A 88 28.05 28.77 -11.25
CA ILE A 88 27.40 29.31 -10.04
C ILE A 88 26.04 29.92 -10.35
N ALA A 89 25.86 30.64 -11.46
CA ALA A 89 24.57 31.19 -11.85
C ALA A 89 23.55 30.08 -12.12
N THR A 90 23.94 29.04 -12.86
CA THR A 90 23.11 27.85 -13.11
C THR A 90 22.73 27.14 -11.82
N ALA A 91 23.67 27.06 -10.87
CA ALA A 91 23.44 26.47 -9.57
C ALA A 91 22.50 27.32 -8.69
N ARG A 92 22.60 28.65 -8.73
CA ARG A 92 21.68 29.56 -8.03
C ARG A 92 20.26 29.44 -8.55
N THR A 93 20.08 29.36 -9.87
CA THR A 93 18.74 29.11 -10.46
C THR A 93 18.15 27.78 -9.98
N ARG A 94 18.99 26.76 -9.76
CA ARG A 94 18.57 25.46 -9.19
C ARG A 94 18.34 25.48 -7.68
N GLU A 95 18.88 26.47 -6.96
CA GLU A 95 18.83 26.59 -5.50
C GLU A 95 17.70 27.53 -5.04
N ASP A 96 17.43 28.59 -5.80
CA ASP A 96 16.26 29.48 -5.64
C ASP A 96 14.95 28.72 -5.94
N ASP A 97 15.03 27.64 -6.72
CA ASP A 97 14.03 26.57 -6.76
C ASP A 97 14.24 25.65 -5.53
N ALA A 98 13.90 26.11 -4.31
CA ALA A 98 13.72 25.20 -3.17
C ALA A 98 12.93 23.98 -3.68
N PRO A 99 13.35 22.72 -3.42
CA PRO A 99 12.91 21.60 -4.23
C PRO A 99 11.39 21.63 -4.29
N ALA A 100 10.80 21.86 -5.47
CA ALA A 100 9.36 22.17 -5.59
C ALA A 100 8.49 21.12 -4.87
N TRP A 101 9.04 19.92 -4.70
CA TRP A 101 8.49 18.82 -3.93
C TRP A 101 8.39 19.08 -2.42
N ALA A 102 9.39 19.69 -1.78
CA ALA A 102 9.44 19.92 -0.32
C ALA A 102 8.37 20.93 0.11
N ALA A 103 8.26 22.05 -0.62
CA ALA A 103 7.20 23.03 -0.39
C ALA A 103 5.79 22.43 -0.55
N ARG A 104 5.63 21.47 -1.47
CA ARG A 104 4.36 20.76 -1.66
C ARG A 104 4.04 19.81 -0.49
N VAL A 105 5.05 19.18 0.09
CA VAL A 105 4.89 18.36 1.32
C VAL A 105 4.57 19.25 2.52
N ASP A 106 5.27 20.37 2.67
CA ASP A 106 5.01 21.34 3.74
C ASP A 106 3.59 21.93 3.65
N ALA A 107 3.10 22.15 2.42
CA ALA A 107 1.73 22.61 2.16
C ALA A 107 0.63 21.63 2.62
N LEU A 108 0.98 20.37 2.94
CA LEU A 108 0.05 19.45 3.58
C LEU A 108 -0.29 19.85 5.03
N GLY A 109 0.53 20.69 5.66
CA GLY A 109 0.31 21.18 7.02
C GLY A 109 0.33 20.08 8.09
N ARG A 110 1.02 18.97 7.82
CA ARG A 110 1.19 17.85 8.75
C ARG A 110 2.49 17.99 9.53
N ASP A 111 2.51 17.47 10.75
CA ASP A 111 3.72 17.42 11.56
C ASP A 111 4.77 16.43 10.98
N PRO A 112 6.06 16.58 11.30
CA PRO A 112 7.12 15.72 10.76
C PRO A 112 6.94 14.23 11.05
N GLU A 113 6.42 13.85 12.22
CA GLU A 113 6.21 12.43 12.57
C GLU A 113 5.13 11.81 11.69
N THR A 114 4.05 12.54 11.41
CA THR A 114 3.03 12.12 10.44
C THR A 114 3.60 11.99 9.03
N ILE A 115 4.41 12.94 8.57
CA ILE A 115 5.03 12.88 7.25
C ILE A 115 5.99 11.69 7.14
N GLU A 116 6.78 11.41 8.17
CA GLU A 116 7.64 10.23 8.23
C GLU A 116 6.83 8.93 8.13
N ALA A 117 5.73 8.85 8.89
CA ALA A 117 4.84 7.70 8.89
C ALA A 117 4.15 7.46 7.52
N PHE A 118 3.67 8.52 6.85
CA PHE A 118 3.19 8.40 5.47
C PHE A 118 4.33 8.02 4.51
N GLY A 119 5.50 8.63 4.71
CA GLY A 119 6.66 8.44 3.85
C GLY A 119 7.18 7.01 3.85
N GLU A 120 7.09 6.25 4.93
CA GLU A 120 7.47 4.83 4.91
C GLU A 120 6.56 4.02 3.97
N GLU A 121 5.23 4.21 4.04
CA GLU A 121 4.31 3.58 3.09
C GLU A 121 4.61 4.01 1.64
N CYS A 122 4.75 5.32 1.42
CA CYS A 122 5.03 5.88 0.10
C CYS A 122 6.37 5.40 -0.47
N ARG A 123 7.37 5.19 0.39
CA ARG A 123 8.69 4.69 -0.01
C ARG A 123 8.61 3.24 -0.46
N GLN A 124 7.87 2.40 0.25
CA GLN A 124 7.63 1.00 -0.16
C GLN A 124 6.88 0.94 -1.51
N LEU A 125 5.86 1.79 -1.70
CA LEU A 125 5.14 1.90 -2.96
C LEU A 125 6.06 2.39 -4.09
N GLY A 126 6.83 3.45 -3.85
CA GLY A 126 7.78 4.01 -4.80
C GLY A 126 8.81 2.98 -5.25
N LEU A 127 9.43 2.25 -4.30
CA LEU A 127 10.42 1.21 -4.60
C LEU A 127 9.82 -0.01 -5.31
N ALA A 128 8.52 -0.29 -5.14
CA ALA A 128 7.85 -1.35 -5.91
C ALA A 128 7.98 -1.11 -7.43
N TRP A 129 8.01 0.15 -7.87
CA TRP A 129 8.17 0.54 -9.28
C TRP A 129 9.56 0.29 -9.86
N ASP A 130 10.59 0.05 -9.03
CA ASP A 130 11.92 -0.33 -9.53
C ASP A 130 12.01 -1.81 -9.93
N ALA A 131 10.93 -2.58 -9.76
CA ALA A 131 10.76 -3.85 -10.46
C ALA A 131 10.71 -3.62 -11.99
N LYS A 132 10.40 -4.66 -12.79
CA LYS A 132 10.20 -4.50 -14.24
C LYS A 132 8.71 -4.31 -14.54
N PRO A 133 8.16 -3.08 -14.53
CA PRO A 133 6.75 -2.84 -14.76
C PRO A 133 6.38 -3.23 -16.20
N LEU A 134 5.17 -3.74 -16.35
CA LEU A 134 4.47 -3.93 -17.61
C LEU A 134 3.08 -3.35 -17.44
N THR A 135 2.83 -2.23 -18.12
CA THR A 135 1.54 -1.53 -18.08
C THR A 135 0.63 -1.99 -19.22
N VAL A 136 -0.66 -1.65 -19.12
CA VAL A 136 -1.62 -1.89 -20.21
C VAL A 136 -1.22 -1.13 -21.49
N GLN A 137 -0.60 0.06 -21.35
CA GLN A 137 -0.08 0.79 -22.51
C GLN A 137 1.06 0.01 -23.18
N ASN A 138 1.97 -0.59 -22.41
CA ASN A 138 3.04 -1.40 -23.00
C ASN A 138 2.51 -2.64 -23.74
N LEU A 139 1.42 -3.25 -23.24
CA LEU A 139 0.73 -4.34 -23.92
C LEU A 139 0.13 -3.88 -25.26
N LEU A 140 -0.55 -2.73 -25.27
CA LEU A 140 -1.12 -2.13 -26.48
C LEU A 140 -0.04 -1.78 -27.52
N ASP A 141 1.05 -1.14 -27.08
CA ASP A 141 2.15 -0.76 -27.97
C ASP A 141 2.86 -1.98 -28.56
N GLY A 142 3.04 -3.03 -27.75
CA GLY A 142 3.71 -4.26 -28.17
C GLY A 142 2.89 -5.15 -29.11
N GLU A 143 1.56 -5.07 -29.03
CA GLU A 143 0.62 -5.88 -29.82
C GLU A 143 -0.17 -5.05 -30.85
N ALA A 144 0.31 -3.85 -31.19
CA ALA A 144 -0.36 -2.99 -32.16
C ALA A 144 -0.54 -3.69 -33.52
N GLY A 145 -1.77 -3.72 -34.02
CA GLY A 145 -2.15 -4.38 -35.27
C GLY A 145 -2.32 -5.90 -35.16
N THR A 146 -2.18 -6.51 -33.98
CA THR A 146 -2.49 -7.93 -33.74
C THR A 146 -3.92 -8.11 -33.21
N GLN A 147 -4.40 -9.35 -33.15
CA GLN A 147 -5.72 -9.65 -32.57
C GLN A 147 -5.80 -9.33 -31.07
N LEU A 148 -4.66 -9.26 -30.37
CA LEU A 148 -4.59 -8.97 -28.95
C LEU A 148 -4.80 -7.48 -28.63
N GLU A 149 -4.56 -6.57 -29.58
CA GLU A 149 -4.80 -5.13 -29.37
C GLU A 149 -6.26 -4.86 -28.98
N ALA A 150 -7.21 -5.41 -29.72
CA ALA A 150 -8.64 -5.25 -29.46
C ALA A 150 -9.06 -5.83 -28.09
N TYR A 151 -8.38 -6.89 -27.66
CA TYR A 151 -8.57 -7.48 -26.33
C TYR A 151 -8.07 -6.53 -25.23
N TYR A 152 -6.84 -6.02 -25.34
CA TYR A 152 -6.26 -5.10 -24.34
C TYR A 152 -6.95 -3.73 -24.28
N GLN A 153 -7.59 -3.29 -25.36
CA GLN A 153 -8.41 -2.07 -25.33
C GLN A 153 -9.59 -2.18 -24.35
N GLN A 154 -10.07 -3.40 -24.05
CA GLN A 154 -11.16 -3.62 -23.09
C GLN A 154 -10.69 -3.45 -21.64
N TYR A 155 -9.42 -3.75 -21.35
CA TYR A 155 -8.88 -3.68 -20.00
C TYR A 155 -9.09 -2.31 -19.36
N ARG A 156 -8.85 -1.21 -20.11
CA ARG A 156 -9.06 0.15 -19.59
C ARG A 156 -10.49 0.40 -19.11
N LYS A 157 -11.48 -0.11 -19.86
CA LYS A 157 -12.89 0.05 -19.50
C LYS A 157 -13.22 -0.70 -18.22
N LEU A 158 -12.69 -1.91 -18.05
CA LEU A 158 -12.89 -2.75 -16.87
C LEU A 158 -12.16 -2.20 -15.64
N ILE A 159 -10.91 -1.77 -15.80
CA ILE A 159 -10.11 -1.10 -14.77
C ILE A 159 -10.91 0.09 -14.20
N SER A 160 -11.38 1.01 -15.07
CA SER A 160 -12.20 2.14 -14.63
C SER A 160 -13.57 1.72 -14.09
N HIS A 161 -14.19 0.65 -14.62
CA HIS A 161 -15.48 0.14 -14.14
C HIS A 161 -15.41 -0.28 -12.67
N TYR A 162 -14.33 -0.96 -12.27
CA TYR A 162 -14.11 -1.43 -10.91
C TYR A 162 -13.46 -0.38 -9.99
N GLY A 163 -13.36 0.87 -10.45
CA GLY A 163 -12.85 1.99 -9.66
C GLY A 163 -11.33 1.98 -9.47
N TYR A 164 -10.60 1.31 -10.36
CA TYR A 164 -9.15 1.38 -10.45
C TYR A 164 -8.71 2.54 -11.36
N ALA A 165 -7.66 3.23 -10.95
CA ALA A 165 -6.91 4.14 -11.81
C ALA A 165 -5.95 3.36 -12.72
N ASP A 166 -5.29 2.33 -12.18
CA ASP A 166 -4.36 1.49 -12.94
C ASP A 166 -4.20 0.09 -12.34
N VAL A 167 -3.80 -0.85 -13.20
CA VAL A 167 -3.36 -2.20 -12.83
C VAL A 167 -2.07 -2.51 -13.59
N THR A 168 -0.97 -2.63 -12.85
CA THR A 168 0.37 -2.81 -13.42
C THR A 168 1.00 -4.12 -12.94
N LEU A 169 1.55 -4.90 -13.87
CA LEU A 169 2.35 -6.09 -13.55
C LEU A 169 3.78 -5.67 -13.21
N LEU A 170 4.24 -6.04 -12.03
CA LEU A 170 5.62 -5.89 -11.55
C LEU A 170 6.33 -7.24 -11.69
N ARG A 171 7.18 -7.37 -12.72
CA ARG A 171 7.99 -8.58 -12.96
C ARG A 171 9.31 -8.47 -12.19
N GLU A 172 9.86 -9.62 -11.79
CA GLU A 172 11.12 -9.70 -11.03
C GLU A 172 11.08 -8.82 -9.77
N LEU A 173 9.92 -8.76 -9.12
CA LEU A 173 9.68 -7.98 -7.92
C LEU A 173 10.44 -8.58 -6.74
N PRO A 174 11.42 -7.88 -6.16
CA PRO A 174 12.14 -8.40 -5.00
C PRO A 174 11.29 -8.22 -3.74
N ILE A 175 11.20 -9.27 -2.93
CA ILE A 175 10.55 -9.24 -1.61
C ILE A 175 11.53 -9.82 -0.58
N ALA A 176 11.65 -9.17 0.57
CA ALA A 176 12.35 -9.75 1.71
C ALA A 176 11.39 -10.05 2.86
N TYR A 177 11.50 -11.28 3.38
CA TYR A 177 10.85 -11.70 4.61
C TYR A 177 11.88 -11.65 5.72
N ILE A 178 11.70 -10.72 6.65
CA ILE A 178 12.66 -10.42 7.71
C ILE A 178 12.04 -10.76 9.06
N VAL A 179 12.81 -11.43 9.92
CA VAL A 179 12.47 -11.66 11.32
C VAL A 179 13.43 -10.84 12.16
N ALA A 180 12.89 -9.95 12.98
CA ALA A 180 13.68 -9.10 13.88
C ALA A 180 13.92 -9.76 15.24
N GLY A 181 13.05 -10.70 15.64
CA GLY A 181 13.10 -11.36 16.93
C GLY A 181 11.82 -12.12 17.24
N HIS A 182 11.53 -12.29 18.52
CA HIS A 182 10.33 -13.00 18.97
C HIS A 182 9.72 -12.41 20.24
N THR A 183 8.42 -12.66 20.44
CA THR A 183 7.76 -12.57 21.74
C THR A 183 7.58 -13.97 22.33
N ARG A 184 7.42 -14.04 23.66
CA ARG A 184 7.12 -15.30 24.38
C ARG A 184 5.68 -15.27 24.86
N ILE A 185 5.08 -16.45 25.05
CA ILE A 185 3.75 -16.65 25.65
C ILE A 185 2.60 -16.20 24.74
N SER A 186 2.69 -15.03 24.12
CA SER A 186 1.70 -14.50 23.15
C SER A 186 2.39 -13.73 22.02
N SER A 187 1.77 -13.73 20.84
CA SER A 187 2.12 -12.88 19.70
C SER A 187 1.78 -11.40 19.92
N ASN A 188 0.84 -11.10 20.83
CA ASN A 188 0.36 -9.75 21.09
C ASN A 188 1.22 -9.03 22.15
N ALA A 189 1.32 -7.71 22.05
CA ALA A 189 2.05 -6.89 23.02
C ALA A 189 1.48 -6.99 24.45
N VAL A 190 0.17 -7.26 24.57
CA VAL A 190 -0.51 -7.49 25.84
C VAL A 190 -1.29 -8.80 25.75
N ALA A 191 -1.16 -9.65 26.77
CA ALA A 191 -1.88 -10.91 26.87
C ALA A 191 -2.55 -11.06 28.24
N THR A 192 -3.79 -11.51 28.25
CA THR A 192 -4.51 -11.82 29.49
C THR A 192 -4.30 -13.29 29.84
N THR A 193 -3.75 -13.55 31.01
CA THR A 193 -3.56 -14.92 31.51
C THR A 193 -4.91 -15.57 31.85
N ARG A 194 -4.94 -16.89 32.05
CA ARG A 194 -6.14 -17.63 32.51
C ARG A 194 -6.75 -17.09 33.82
N ARG A 195 -5.98 -16.35 34.62
CA ARG A 195 -6.41 -15.73 35.88
C ARG A 195 -6.94 -14.30 35.71
N GLY A 196 -7.10 -13.82 34.46
CA GLY A 196 -7.55 -12.46 34.17
C GLY A 196 -6.46 -11.39 34.29
N THR A 197 -5.23 -11.75 34.70
CA THR A 197 -4.12 -10.79 34.81
C THR A 197 -3.61 -10.41 33.42
N GLN A 198 -3.60 -9.12 33.09
CA GLN A 198 -2.93 -8.61 31.91
C GLN A 198 -1.42 -8.61 32.10
N THR A 199 -0.70 -9.12 31.11
CA THR A 199 0.77 -9.19 31.08
C THR A 199 1.26 -8.55 29.80
N ARG A 200 2.19 -7.61 29.93
CA ARG A 200 2.86 -6.99 28.78
C ARG A 200 3.99 -7.90 28.32
N GLN A 201 3.92 -8.34 27.07
CA GLN A 201 4.97 -9.14 26.47
C GLN A 201 6.15 -8.23 26.12
N ARG A 202 7.37 -8.73 26.34
CA ARG A 202 8.60 -8.05 25.90
C ARG A 202 9.02 -8.61 24.57
N PHE A 203 9.23 -7.73 23.60
CA PHE A 203 9.86 -8.11 22.35
C PHE A 203 11.35 -8.37 22.59
N ARG A 204 11.85 -9.51 22.11
CA ARG A 204 13.25 -9.90 22.22
C ARG A 204 13.87 -9.95 20.84
N PHE A 205 14.66 -8.92 20.52
CA PHE A 205 15.53 -8.92 19.35
C PHE A 205 16.55 -10.07 19.40
N PHE A 206 17.07 -10.46 18.24
CA PHE A 206 18.26 -11.30 18.17
C PHE A 206 19.45 -10.59 18.84
N PRO A 207 20.38 -11.32 19.48
CA PRO A 207 21.48 -10.69 20.22
C PRO A 207 22.27 -9.69 19.36
N ALA A 208 22.49 -8.50 19.89
CA ALA A 208 23.24 -7.46 19.19
C ALA A 208 24.70 -7.89 18.93
N GLY A 209 25.26 -7.38 17.83
CA GLY A 209 26.68 -7.50 17.52
C GLY A 209 27.55 -6.62 18.41
N ARG A 210 28.86 -6.61 18.14
CA ARG A 210 29.84 -5.75 18.86
C ARG A 210 29.58 -4.25 18.67
N ASP A 211 28.83 -3.88 17.64
CA ASP A 211 28.48 -2.51 17.27
C ASP A 211 27.16 -2.02 17.88
N SER A 212 26.60 -2.77 18.84
CA SER A 212 25.27 -2.49 19.45
C SER A 212 24.10 -2.50 18.47
N LYS A 213 24.28 -2.97 17.23
CA LYS A 213 23.20 -3.15 16.27
C LYS A 213 22.57 -4.54 16.42
N PHE A 214 21.24 -4.59 16.38
CA PHE A 214 20.49 -5.83 16.44
C PHE A 214 20.38 -6.42 15.02
N PRO A 215 20.93 -7.62 14.76
CA PRO A 215 20.79 -8.24 13.47
C PRO A 215 19.33 -8.65 13.25
N MET A 216 18.87 -8.48 12.02
CA MET A 216 17.61 -9.05 11.55
C MET A 216 17.93 -10.09 10.48
N TYR A 217 17.30 -11.25 10.57
CA TYR A 217 17.55 -12.35 9.64
C TYR A 217 16.40 -12.44 8.65
N GLY A 218 16.70 -12.62 7.38
CA GLY A 218 15.67 -12.74 6.37
C GLY A 218 16.15 -13.45 5.12
N VAL A 219 15.18 -13.77 4.27
CA VAL A 219 15.41 -14.29 2.92
C VAL A 219 14.86 -13.28 1.93
N ARG A 220 15.64 -12.99 0.88
CA ARG A 220 15.20 -12.22 -0.27
C ARG A 220 14.84 -13.20 -1.39
N THR A 221 13.68 -12.99 -2.00
CA THR A 221 13.19 -13.76 -3.15
C THR A 221 12.76 -12.79 -4.24
N GLU A 222 12.81 -13.24 -5.49
CA GLU A 222 12.21 -12.52 -6.61
C GLU A 222 10.90 -13.22 -6.99
N THR A 223 9.87 -12.43 -7.26
CA THR A 223 8.52 -12.92 -7.59
C THR A 223 7.86 -12.03 -8.64
N GLU A 224 6.59 -12.29 -8.92
CA GLU A 224 5.71 -11.44 -9.71
C GLU A 224 4.63 -10.85 -8.81
N GLY A 225 4.16 -9.65 -9.14
CA GLY A 225 3.04 -9.03 -8.46
C GLY A 225 2.21 -8.13 -9.36
N LEU A 226 0.94 -7.97 -9.02
CA LEU A 226 0.01 -7.04 -9.64
C LEU A 226 -0.27 -5.92 -8.66
N LEU A 227 0.16 -4.71 -9.03
CA LEU A 227 -0.13 -3.48 -8.29
C LEU A 227 -1.45 -2.91 -8.80
N PHE A 228 -2.40 -2.76 -7.89
CA PHE A 228 -3.70 -2.15 -8.14
C PHE A 228 -3.73 -0.78 -7.47
N GLU A 229 -3.91 0.27 -8.26
CA GLU A 229 -4.13 1.63 -7.76
C GLU A 229 -5.61 1.99 -7.94
N LEU A 230 -6.31 2.31 -6.85
CA LEU A 230 -7.67 2.82 -6.92
C LEU A 230 -7.67 4.26 -7.45
N ASP A 231 -8.76 4.64 -8.11
CA ASP A 231 -9.01 6.04 -8.45
C ASP A 231 -9.26 6.82 -7.15
N LYS A 232 -8.30 7.66 -6.78
CA LYS A 232 -8.30 8.43 -5.54
C LYS A 232 -9.50 9.38 -5.47
N LEU A 233 -9.91 9.94 -6.61
CA LEU A 233 -11.08 10.80 -6.69
C LEU A 233 -12.37 9.98 -6.51
N ALA A 234 -12.43 8.77 -7.05
CA ALA A 234 -13.54 7.85 -6.80
C ALA A 234 -13.60 7.42 -5.33
N VAL A 235 -12.45 7.20 -4.66
CA VAL A 235 -12.40 6.90 -3.21
C VAL A 235 -12.95 8.06 -2.39
N VAL A 236 -12.54 9.30 -2.66
CA VAL A 236 -13.06 10.47 -1.95
C VAL A 236 -14.57 10.64 -2.19
N ARG A 237 -15.04 10.49 -3.44
CA ARG A 237 -16.49 10.51 -3.75
C ARG A 237 -17.25 9.42 -3.01
N TRP A 238 -16.70 8.21 -2.94
CA TRP A 238 -17.29 7.10 -2.20
C TRP A 238 -17.39 7.38 -0.69
N LEU A 239 -16.38 8.06 -0.11
CA LEU A 239 -16.45 8.53 1.29
C LEU A 239 -17.59 9.53 1.48
N VAL A 240 -17.77 10.48 0.56
CA VAL A 240 -18.88 11.45 0.56
C VAL A 240 -20.23 10.74 0.46
N ASP A 241 -20.37 9.85 -0.52
CA ASP A 241 -21.61 9.12 -0.77
C ASP A 241 -22.00 8.17 0.38
N SER A 242 -21.00 7.68 1.11
CA SER A 242 -21.19 6.87 2.33
C SER A 242 -21.34 7.74 3.59
N GLY A 243 -21.35 9.07 3.43
CA GLY A 243 -21.51 10.09 4.46
C GLY A 243 -20.36 10.19 5.45
N VAL A 244 -19.18 9.63 5.13
CA VAL A 244 -18.00 9.61 6.01
C VAL A 244 -17.46 11.03 6.17
N ILE A 245 -17.50 11.81 5.10
CA ILE A 245 -17.05 13.19 5.01
C ILE A 245 -18.10 14.05 4.28
N GLU A 246 -17.99 15.36 4.43
CA GLU A 246 -18.67 16.31 3.54
C GLU A 246 -17.91 16.42 2.21
N ASP A 247 -18.57 16.82 1.14
CA ASP A 247 -17.96 16.94 -0.19
C ASP A 247 -16.88 18.02 -0.24
N PRO A 248 -15.59 17.66 -0.40
CA PRO A 248 -14.51 18.63 -0.53
C PRO A 248 -14.49 19.36 -1.88
N ARG A 249 -15.35 18.96 -2.84
CA ARG A 249 -15.46 19.51 -4.21
C ARG A 249 -14.17 19.39 -5.02
N LEU A 250 -13.56 18.20 -4.96
CA LEU A 250 -12.34 17.87 -5.72
C LEU A 250 -12.69 17.40 -7.14
N HIS A 251 -11.76 17.63 -8.06
CA HIS A 251 -11.94 17.39 -9.48
C HIS A 251 -10.85 16.52 -10.11
N THR A 252 -9.68 16.39 -9.48
CA THR A 252 -8.56 15.60 -10.00
C THR A 252 -8.08 14.52 -9.00
N GLN A 253 -7.29 13.55 -9.48
CA GLN A 253 -6.70 12.54 -8.61
C GLN A 253 -5.58 13.13 -7.74
N GLU A 254 -4.88 14.14 -8.24
CA GLU A 254 -3.82 14.86 -7.52
C GLU A 254 -4.41 15.63 -6.33
N GLU A 255 -5.50 16.36 -6.54
CA GLU A 255 -6.25 17.05 -5.48
C GLU A 255 -6.77 16.04 -4.44
N ALA A 256 -7.25 14.88 -4.89
CA ALA A 256 -7.69 13.81 -4.00
C ALA A 256 -6.55 13.22 -3.16
N GLN A 257 -5.35 13.02 -3.75
CA GLN A 257 -4.19 12.54 -3.01
C GLN A 257 -3.72 13.54 -1.95
N GLU A 258 -3.65 14.82 -2.32
CA GLU A 258 -3.33 15.91 -1.38
C GLU A 258 -4.31 15.94 -0.22
N TRP A 259 -5.61 15.87 -0.52
CA TRP A 259 -6.66 15.82 0.49
C TRP A 259 -6.53 14.60 1.42
N ILE A 260 -6.22 13.41 0.87
CA ILE A 260 -6.00 12.21 1.69
C ILE A 260 -4.85 12.41 2.68
N PHE A 261 -3.71 12.95 2.24
CA PHE A 261 -2.58 13.21 3.14
C PHE A 261 -2.85 14.33 4.16
N GLN A 262 -3.68 15.33 3.80
CA GLN A 262 -4.06 16.41 4.71
C GLN A 262 -5.02 15.93 5.82
N PHE A 263 -6.01 15.11 5.46
CA PHE A 263 -7.17 14.83 6.34
C PHE A 263 -7.29 13.38 6.84
N SER A 264 -6.48 12.46 6.31
CA SER A 264 -6.35 11.10 6.84
C SER A 264 -5.20 11.00 7.85
N ASP A 265 -5.09 9.84 8.51
CA ASP A 265 -3.95 9.51 9.37
C ASP A 265 -3.24 8.25 8.85
N PRO A 266 -1.91 8.13 9.03
CA PRO A 266 -1.17 6.93 8.67
C PRO A 266 -1.69 5.68 9.40
N VAL A 267 -1.73 4.55 8.69
CA VAL A 267 -2.18 3.26 9.27
C VAL A 267 -0.98 2.47 9.78
N LEU A 268 -0.66 2.63 11.06
CA LEU A 268 0.52 2.00 11.69
C LEU A 268 0.21 0.67 12.40
N ASP A 269 -0.98 0.53 12.97
CA ASP A 269 -1.37 -0.67 13.71
C ASP A 269 -1.91 -1.73 12.75
N ALA A 270 -1.23 -2.89 12.70
CA ALA A 270 -1.63 -4.02 11.86
C ALA A 270 -2.84 -4.81 12.40
N PHE A 271 -3.11 -4.72 13.70
CA PHE A 271 -4.07 -5.57 14.41
C PHE A 271 -5.33 -4.84 14.85
N ASN A 272 -5.26 -3.52 15.02
CA ASN A 272 -6.39 -2.71 15.43
C ASN A 272 -6.88 -1.81 14.30
N ALA A 273 -8.19 -1.56 14.28
CA ALA A 273 -8.78 -0.60 13.36
C ALA A 273 -8.35 0.82 13.74
N PRO A 274 -8.07 1.70 12.76
CA PRO A 274 -7.87 3.12 13.02
C PRO A 274 -9.08 3.72 13.76
N ALA A 275 -8.82 4.64 14.70
CA ALA A 275 -9.88 5.34 15.42
C ALA A 275 -10.57 6.38 14.53
N ASN A 276 -9.80 7.08 13.68
CA ASN A 276 -10.31 8.06 12.72
C ASN A 276 -11.14 7.33 11.64
N PRO A 277 -12.39 7.77 11.37
CA PRO A 277 -13.26 7.13 10.40
C PRO A 277 -12.73 7.15 8.95
N ILE A 278 -11.93 8.15 8.56
CA ILE A 278 -11.37 8.25 7.19
C ILE A 278 -10.38 7.12 6.90
N PRO A 279 -9.23 6.99 7.61
CA PRO A 279 -8.28 5.91 7.37
C PRO A 279 -8.90 4.54 7.66
N LYS A 280 -9.85 4.42 8.59
CA LYS A 280 -10.57 3.16 8.82
C LYS A 280 -11.39 2.74 7.60
N ALA A 281 -12.11 3.67 6.97
CA ALA A 281 -12.92 3.39 5.78
C ALA A 281 -12.04 3.05 4.58
N VAL A 282 -10.98 3.86 4.33
CA VAL A 282 -10.05 3.64 3.21
C VAL A 282 -9.28 2.33 3.38
N LEU A 283 -8.75 2.05 4.58
CA LEU A 283 -8.13 0.76 4.88
C LEU A 283 -9.09 -0.39 4.64
N GLY A 284 -10.32 -0.30 5.15
CA GLY A 284 -11.32 -1.33 4.96
C GLY A 284 -11.64 -1.60 3.49
N LEU A 285 -11.72 -0.53 2.69
CA LEU A 285 -11.97 -0.62 1.25
C LEU A 285 -10.80 -1.31 0.54
N VAL A 286 -9.58 -0.80 0.72
CA VAL A 286 -8.35 -1.31 0.10
C VAL A 286 -8.11 -2.78 0.49
N HIS A 287 -8.25 -3.12 1.76
CA HIS A 287 -8.05 -4.48 2.26
C HIS A 287 -9.13 -5.47 1.76
N SER A 288 -10.40 -5.05 1.78
CA SER A 288 -11.49 -5.90 1.26
C SER A 288 -11.36 -6.11 -0.25
N MET A 289 -10.91 -5.08 -0.97
CA MET A 289 -10.60 -5.14 -2.40
C MET A 289 -9.44 -6.10 -2.67
N ALA A 290 -8.35 -6.03 -1.89
CA ALA A 290 -7.22 -6.94 -2.00
C ALA A 290 -7.65 -8.40 -1.84
N HIS A 291 -8.42 -8.73 -0.79
CA HIS A 291 -8.92 -10.09 -0.58
C HIS A 291 -9.85 -10.56 -1.70
N ARG A 292 -10.72 -9.68 -2.20
CA ARG A 292 -11.59 -10.01 -3.34
C ARG A 292 -10.77 -10.31 -4.58
N THR A 293 -9.77 -9.49 -4.85
CA THR A 293 -8.85 -9.62 -5.99
C THR A 293 -8.02 -10.88 -5.89
N MET A 294 -7.46 -11.22 -4.73
CA MET A 294 -6.70 -12.45 -4.53
C MET A 294 -7.55 -13.69 -4.82
N LYS A 295 -8.81 -13.71 -4.38
CA LYS A 295 -9.74 -14.82 -4.66
C LYS A 295 -10.05 -14.91 -6.15
N ALA A 296 -10.32 -13.79 -6.82
CA ALA A 296 -10.56 -13.75 -8.26
C ALA A 296 -9.33 -14.25 -9.05
N LEU A 297 -8.14 -13.74 -8.75
CA LEU A 297 -6.89 -14.15 -9.40
C LEU A 297 -6.57 -15.63 -9.18
N ALA A 298 -6.77 -16.16 -7.97
CA ALA A 298 -6.49 -17.55 -7.64
C ALA A 298 -7.27 -18.58 -8.48
N THR A 299 -8.43 -18.19 -9.01
CA THR A 299 -9.20 -19.07 -9.92
C THR A 299 -8.52 -19.26 -11.28
N ARG A 300 -7.57 -18.39 -11.64
CA ARG A 300 -6.99 -18.29 -13.00
C ARG A 300 -5.47 -18.44 -13.03
N CYS A 301 -4.76 -17.98 -11.99
CA CYS A 301 -3.29 -17.95 -11.98
C CYS A 301 -2.62 -19.30 -11.66
N GLY A 302 -3.38 -20.36 -11.43
CA GLY A 302 -2.86 -21.69 -11.07
C GLY A 302 -2.23 -21.77 -9.66
N LEU A 303 -2.34 -20.70 -8.87
CA LEU A 303 -1.91 -20.65 -7.47
C LEU A 303 -3.13 -20.71 -6.54
N ASN A 304 -3.01 -21.40 -5.41
CA ASN A 304 -4.01 -21.31 -4.35
C ASN A 304 -4.02 -19.88 -3.77
N VAL A 305 -5.17 -19.39 -3.29
CA VAL A 305 -5.27 -18.09 -2.62
C VAL A 305 -4.28 -17.93 -1.46
N ASP A 306 -3.96 -19.01 -0.74
CA ASP A 306 -2.98 -19.02 0.35
C ASP A 306 -1.52 -18.95 -0.14
N SER A 307 -1.30 -19.14 -1.45
CA SER A 307 -0.01 -18.94 -2.14
C SER A 307 0.10 -17.55 -2.76
N LEU A 308 -0.89 -16.69 -2.56
CA LEU A 308 -0.81 -15.26 -2.84
C LEU A 308 -0.57 -14.51 -1.52
N GLY A 309 0.04 -13.35 -1.61
CA GLY A 309 0.17 -12.41 -0.48
C GLY A 309 -0.31 -11.03 -0.89
N GLU A 310 -0.69 -10.22 0.10
CA GLU A 310 -1.03 -8.82 -0.10
C GLU A 310 -0.04 -7.88 0.58
N TYR A 311 0.08 -6.67 0.03
CA TYR A 311 0.68 -5.53 0.71
C TYR A 311 -0.22 -4.31 0.47
N LEU A 312 -0.56 -3.58 1.53
CA LEU A 312 -1.56 -2.52 1.47
C LEU A 312 -0.89 -1.14 1.57
N PHE A 313 -1.35 -0.21 0.74
CA PHE A 313 -0.97 1.20 0.75
C PHE A 313 -2.22 2.07 0.90
N PRO A 314 -2.89 2.05 2.07
CA PRO A 314 -4.16 2.74 2.26
C PRO A 314 -4.05 4.25 2.08
N SER A 315 -2.92 4.87 2.42
CA SER A 315 -2.71 6.31 2.25
C SER A 315 -2.56 6.70 0.76
N ASN A 316 -2.21 5.74 -0.08
CA ASN A 316 -2.11 5.87 -1.53
C ASN A 316 -3.30 5.25 -2.30
N CYS A 317 -4.30 4.74 -1.56
CA CYS A 317 -5.44 4.00 -2.13
C CYS A 317 -5.00 2.85 -3.06
N ALA A 318 -3.95 2.12 -2.69
CA ALA A 318 -3.39 1.06 -3.53
C ALA A 318 -3.13 -0.22 -2.74
N TYR A 319 -2.97 -1.34 -3.45
CA TYR A 319 -2.50 -2.59 -2.88
C TYR A 319 -1.77 -3.43 -3.93
N LEU A 320 -0.85 -4.25 -3.47
CA LEU A 320 -0.08 -5.20 -4.26
C LEU A 320 -0.58 -6.62 -3.94
N VAL A 321 -0.87 -7.41 -4.96
CA VAL A 321 -1.03 -8.87 -4.85
C VAL A 321 0.17 -9.55 -5.48
N TYR A 322 0.89 -10.39 -4.75
CA TYR A 322 2.09 -11.04 -5.24
C TYR A 322 2.07 -12.55 -4.99
N ALA A 323 2.84 -13.30 -5.78
CA ALA A 323 3.00 -14.73 -5.55
C ALA A 323 3.91 -14.99 -4.33
N ASN A 324 3.34 -15.61 -3.29
CA ASN A 324 3.97 -15.86 -1.99
C ASN A 324 4.48 -17.31 -1.89
N THR A 325 5.27 -17.74 -2.87
CA THR A 325 5.77 -19.14 -2.93
C THR A 325 6.99 -19.38 -2.03
N ARG A 326 7.54 -18.32 -1.39
CA ARG A 326 8.76 -18.34 -0.55
C ARG A 326 9.91 -19.15 -1.18
N SER A 327 9.95 -19.15 -2.50
CA SER A 327 10.92 -19.86 -3.33
C SER A 327 11.44 -18.90 -4.39
N ASN A 328 12.61 -19.19 -4.96
CA ASN A 328 13.17 -18.41 -6.05
C ASN A 328 12.60 -18.81 -7.42
N PHE A 329 11.51 -19.59 -7.45
CA PHE A 329 10.84 -20.00 -8.67
C PHE A 329 9.55 -19.20 -8.83
N THR A 330 9.48 -18.45 -9.93
CA THR A 330 8.28 -17.74 -10.36
C THR A 330 7.56 -18.58 -11.42
N LEU A 331 6.33 -19.00 -11.14
CA LEU A 331 5.53 -19.83 -12.05
C LEU A 331 5.09 -19.03 -13.30
N GLY A 332 4.95 -17.70 -13.18
CA GLY A 332 4.41 -16.84 -14.23
C GLY A 332 2.88 -16.84 -14.27
N GLY A 333 2.23 -17.23 -13.17
CA GLY A 333 0.78 -17.35 -13.08
C GLY A 333 0.09 -16.00 -13.07
N LEU A 334 0.65 -15.01 -12.36
CA LEU A 334 0.10 -13.65 -12.35
C LEU A 334 0.39 -12.92 -13.68
N GLU A 335 1.57 -13.13 -14.28
CA GLU A 335 1.87 -12.61 -15.62
C GLU A 335 0.94 -13.21 -16.69
N HIS A 336 0.67 -14.52 -16.63
CA HIS A 336 -0.30 -15.16 -17.52
C HIS A 336 -1.68 -14.53 -17.39
N VAL A 337 -2.17 -14.36 -16.16
CA VAL A 337 -3.47 -13.70 -15.94
C VAL A 337 -3.45 -12.29 -16.48
N TYR A 338 -2.42 -11.49 -16.20
CA TYR A 338 -2.33 -10.12 -16.70
C TYR A 338 -2.42 -10.03 -18.24
N ARG A 339 -1.70 -10.91 -18.94
CA ARG A 339 -1.63 -10.91 -20.39
C ARG A 339 -2.85 -11.54 -21.06
N PHE A 340 -3.49 -12.53 -20.46
CA PHE A 340 -4.46 -13.35 -21.19
C PHE A 340 -5.82 -13.46 -20.52
N ASP A 341 -5.92 -13.31 -19.19
CA ASP A 341 -7.15 -13.56 -18.43
C ASP A 341 -7.54 -12.39 -17.50
N LEU A 342 -6.99 -11.17 -17.69
CA LEU A 342 -7.25 -10.06 -16.77
C LEU A 342 -8.70 -9.59 -16.87
N GLU A 343 -9.29 -9.60 -18.06
CA GLU A 343 -10.70 -9.29 -18.25
C GLU A 343 -11.59 -10.21 -17.39
N ASP A 344 -11.39 -11.53 -17.49
CA ASP A 344 -12.15 -12.49 -16.70
C ASP A 344 -11.88 -12.32 -15.21
N ALA A 345 -10.61 -12.14 -14.81
CA ALA A 345 -10.24 -11.95 -13.41
C ALA A 345 -10.88 -10.68 -12.79
N LEU A 346 -11.04 -9.61 -13.58
CA LEU A 346 -11.75 -8.42 -13.14
C LEU A 346 -13.27 -8.66 -13.08
N CYS A 347 -13.85 -9.34 -14.06
CA CYS A 347 -15.28 -9.71 -14.03
C CYS A 347 -15.63 -10.60 -12.82
N GLU A 348 -14.71 -11.46 -12.38
CA GLU A 348 -14.87 -12.29 -11.18
C GLU A 348 -15.02 -11.46 -9.90
N LEU A 349 -14.64 -10.17 -9.88
CA LEU A 349 -14.87 -9.30 -8.72
C LEU A 349 -16.35 -9.19 -8.34
N ASP A 350 -17.30 -9.37 -9.29
CA ASP A 350 -18.74 -9.25 -9.06
C ASP A 350 -19.49 -10.55 -8.77
N VAL A 351 -18.86 -11.72 -8.94
CA VAL A 351 -19.60 -13.00 -8.92
C VAL A 351 -20.13 -13.38 -7.53
N GLU A 352 -19.49 -12.96 -6.43
CA GLU A 352 -19.87 -13.35 -5.05
C GLU A 352 -20.25 -12.16 -4.16
N THR A 353 -21.18 -11.33 -4.62
CA THR A 353 -21.70 -10.18 -3.84
C THR A 353 -22.39 -10.58 -2.52
N ARG A 354 -22.80 -11.85 -2.39
CA ARG A 354 -23.52 -12.41 -1.23
C ARG A 354 -22.71 -13.52 -0.58
N CYS A 355 -22.78 -13.60 0.74
CA CYS A 355 -22.24 -14.72 1.49
C CYS A 355 -23.35 -15.75 1.76
N VAL A 356 -22.98 -17.03 1.80
CA VAL A 356 -23.87 -18.11 2.24
C VAL A 356 -24.45 -17.88 3.64
N PHE A 357 -23.74 -17.12 4.49
CA PHE A 357 -24.16 -16.77 5.84
C PHE A 357 -24.92 -15.44 5.93
N ASP A 358 -25.48 -14.95 4.83
CA ASP A 358 -26.36 -13.77 4.86
C ASP A 358 -27.76 -14.07 5.37
N PRO A 359 -28.41 -13.13 6.10
CA PRO A 359 -27.92 -11.79 6.48
C PRO A 359 -26.98 -11.66 7.71
N PRO A 360 -26.76 -12.67 8.59
CA PRO A 360 -25.87 -12.51 9.74
C PRO A 360 -24.48 -11.99 9.39
N CYS A 361 -23.84 -12.53 8.35
CA CYS A 361 -22.51 -12.08 7.94
C CYS A 361 -22.49 -10.60 7.60
N ARG A 362 -23.39 -10.13 6.72
CA ARG A 362 -23.42 -8.74 6.27
C ARG A 362 -23.83 -7.73 7.35
N ARG A 363 -24.56 -8.16 8.38
CA ARG A 363 -25.10 -7.26 9.44
C ARG A 363 -24.39 -7.41 10.78
N ALA A 364 -24.34 -8.62 11.33
CA ALA A 364 -23.86 -8.85 12.68
C ALA A 364 -22.34 -9.06 12.76
N PHE A 365 -21.72 -9.59 11.70
CA PHE A 365 -20.28 -9.91 11.69
C PHE A 365 -19.42 -8.89 10.93
N GLY A 366 -19.99 -7.75 10.54
CA GLY A 366 -19.25 -6.69 9.85
C GLY A 366 -18.90 -7.01 8.39
N GLY A 367 -19.64 -7.92 7.73
CA GLY A 367 -19.51 -8.15 6.28
C GLY A 367 -18.32 -9.02 5.84
N ALA A 368 -17.56 -9.59 6.77
CA ALA A 368 -16.46 -10.51 6.49
C ALA A 368 -16.55 -11.79 7.35
N CYS A 369 -16.21 -12.93 6.76
CA CYS A 369 -16.09 -14.22 7.47
C CYS A 369 -15.25 -15.21 6.67
N ALA A 370 -15.04 -16.41 7.24
CA ALA A 370 -14.34 -17.53 6.62
C ALA A 370 -14.88 -17.95 5.25
N ALA A 371 -16.18 -17.75 4.98
CA ALA A 371 -16.81 -18.16 3.72
C ALA A 371 -16.82 -17.08 2.62
N CYS A 372 -16.44 -15.82 2.92
CA CYS A 372 -16.43 -14.77 1.90
C CYS A 372 -15.05 -14.10 1.77
N LEU A 373 -14.69 -13.22 2.70
CA LEU A 373 -13.48 -12.40 2.57
C LEU A 373 -12.24 -12.96 3.28
N HIS A 374 -12.38 -13.78 4.34
CA HIS A 374 -11.17 -14.20 5.04
C HIS A 374 -10.29 -15.10 4.15
N ILE A 375 -8.98 -14.94 4.33
CA ILE A 375 -7.90 -15.78 3.76
C ILE A 375 -6.93 -16.18 4.88
N SER A 376 -5.98 -17.07 4.61
CA SER A 376 -5.01 -17.49 5.63
C SER A 376 -4.13 -16.33 6.12
N GLU A 377 -3.71 -16.41 7.37
CA GLU A 377 -2.76 -15.52 8.02
C GLU A 377 -1.38 -15.47 7.33
N VAL A 378 -1.02 -16.46 6.51
CA VAL A 378 0.21 -16.42 5.72
C VAL A 378 0.09 -15.51 4.50
N ALA A 379 -1.13 -15.22 4.07
CA ALA A 379 -1.48 -14.39 2.92
C ALA A 379 -1.84 -12.95 3.35
N CYS A 380 -2.56 -12.79 4.46
CA CYS A 380 -2.95 -11.50 5.04
C CYS A 380 -2.11 -11.15 6.29
N ALA A 381 -1.19 -10.19 6.16
CA ALA A 381 -0.35 -9.73 7.27
C ALA A 381 -1.15 -9.02 8.39
N ARG A 382 -2.38 -8.56 8.09
CA ARG A 382 -3.28 -7.87 9.03
C ARG A 382 -4.27 -8.80 9.74
N PHE A 383 -4.11 -10.12 9.59
CA PHE A 383 -4.95 -11.13 10.26
C PHE A 383 -6.46 -10.92 10.02
N ASN A 384 -6.84 -10.59 8.78
CA ASN A 384 -8.23 -10.36 8.38
C ASN A 384 -8.93 -9.23 9.18
N THR A 385 -8.18 -8.29 9.77
CA THR A 385 -8.76 -7.16 10.50
C THR A 385 -9.24 -6.06 9.56
N VAL A 386 -10.33 -5.38 9.88
CA VAL A 386 -10.87 -4.29 9.04
C VAL A 386 -11.21 -4.77 7.62
N LEU A 387 -12.07 -5.80 7.53
CA LEU A 387 -12.65 -6.29 6.28
C LEU A 387 -14.16 -6.11 6.34
N ASP A 388 -14.76 -5.66 5.25
CA ASP A 388 -16.21 -5.54 5.12
C ASP A 388 -16.61 -5.47 3.64
N ARG A 389 -17.31 -6.50 3.13
CA ARG A 389 -17.78 -6.48 1.74
C ARG A 389 -18.88 -5.46 1.48
N ASN A 390 -19.49 -4.88 2.51
CA ASN A 390 -20.41 -3.77 2.34
C ASN A 390 -19.71 -2.53 1.74
N LEU A 391 -18.39 -2.39 1.91
CA LEU A 391 -17.62 -1.31 1.31
C LEU A 391 -17.58 -1.46 -0.23
N LEU A 392 -17.60 -2.70 -0.70
CA LEU A 392 -17.53 -3.06 -2.12
C LEU A 392 -18.93 -3.03 -2.78
N PHE A 393 -19.91 -3.66 -2.13
CA PHE A 393 -21.25 -3.91 -2.70
C PHE A 393 -22.38 -3.12 -2.01
N GLY A 394 -22.03 -2.15 -1.18
CA GLY A 394 -22.95 -1.32 -0.40
C GLY A 394 -23.52 -2.03 0.83
N THR A 395 -24.37 -1.37 1.60
CA THR A 395 -25.13 -2.01 2.69
C THR A 395 -26.49 -2.52 2.21
N LEU A 396 -26.87 -3.75 2.57
CA LEU A 396 -28.20 -4.29 2.24
C LEU A 396 -29.31 -3.36 2.74
N PRO A 397 -30.42 -3.24 1.99
CA PRO A 397 -31.62 -2.64 2.55
C PRO A 397 -32.08 -3.40 3.80
N PRO A 398 -32.82 -2.74 4.70
CA PRO A 398 -33.51 -3.43 5.80
C PRO A 398 -34.40 -4.55 5.24
N LEU A 399 -34.54 -5.67 5.97
CA LEU A 399 -35.53 -6.69 5.58
C LEU A 399 -36.92 -6.04 5.68
N VAL A 400 -37.67 -6.01 4.58
CA VAL A 400 -39.06 -5.53 4.59
C VAL A 400 -39.92 -6.60 5.27
N SER A 401 -40.17 -6.41 6.57
CA SER A 401 -41.40 -6.78 7.33
C SER A 401 -41.06 -6.96 8.82
N ALA A 402 -40.96 -5.87 9.57
CA ALA A 402 -41.45 -5.93 10.95
C ALA A 402 -42.97 -5.65 10.84
N PRO A 403 -43.85 -6.54 11.35
CA PRO A 403 -45.26 -6.19 11.44
C PRO A 403 -45.39 -4.89 12.25
N VAL A 404 -46.28 -4.01 11.81
CA VAL A 404 -46.62 -2.77 12.54
C VAL A 404 -46.99 -3.17 13.97
N GLY A 405 -46.08 -2.97 14.92
CA GLY A 405 -46.28 -3.31 16.33
C GLY A 405 -45.20 -4.20 16.98
N ALA A 406 -44.28 -4.82 16.23
CA ALA A 406 -43.11 -5.45 16.86
C ALA A 406 -42.11 -4.35 17.21
N SER A 407 -41.73 -4.24 18.49
CA SER A 407 -40.76 -3.25 18.94
C SER A 407 -39.50 -3.37 18.08
N SER A 408 -39.31 -2.37 17.20
CA SER A 408 -38.02 -2.17 16.55
C SER A 408 -37.03 -2.03 17.70
N ARG A 409 -36.14 -3.01 17.88
CA ARG A 409 -34.91 -2.74 18.64
C ARG A 409 -34.40 -1.40 18.10
N PRO A 410 -34.22 -0.38 18.95
CA PRO A 410 -33.72 0.89 18.47
C PRO A 410 -32.42 0.59 17.72
N ARG A 411 -32.32 1.07 16.48
CA ARG A 411 -31.09 0.98 15.69
C ARG A 411 -29.95 1.35 16.63
N LEU A 412 -28.90 0.52 16.70
CA LEU A 412 -27.68 0.94 17.37
C LEU A 412 -27.28 2.27 16.72
N LYS A 413 -27.32 3.33 17.52
CA LYS A 413 -26.98 4.70 17.13
C LYS A 413 -25.56 4.64 16.54
N GLY A 414 -25.41 4.67 15.21
CA GLY A 414 -24.09 4.62 14.54
C GLY A 414 -23.88 3.61 13.41
N GLU A 415 -24.86 2.78 13.02
CA GLU A 415 -24.70 1.93 11.81
C GLU A 415 -24.74 2.76 10.53
N ARG A 416 -23.57 3.02 9.95
CA ARG A 416 -23.39 3.72 8.67
C ARG A 416 -23.85 2.84 7.51
N ARG A 417 -24.60 3.42 6.57
CA ARG A 417 -24.97 2.76 5.32
C ARG A 417 -23.90 3.07 4.28
N TRP A 418 -23.22 2.05 3.80
CA TRP A 418 -22.22 2.16 2.74
C TRP A 418 -22.90 2.21 1.38
N ARG A 419 -22.46 3.15 0.53
CA ARG A 419 -22.58 3.00 -0.92
C ARG A 419 -21.52 2.00 -1.36
N GLY A 420 -21.82 1.10 -2.30
CA GLY A 420 -20.79 0.21 -2.82
C GLY A 420 -19.81 0.99 -3.70
N TYR A 421 -18.53 0.64 -3.62
CA TYR A 421 -17.46 1.35 -4.31
C TYR A 421 -17.60 1.25 -5.84
N TRP A 422 -17.92 0.07 -6.37
CA TRP A 422 -18.18 -0.13 -7.81
C TRP A 422 -19.56 -0.71 -8.14
N SER A 423 -20.34 -1.12 -7.14
CA SER A 423 -21.71 -1.58 -7.38
C SER A 423 -22.60 -0.38 -7.77
N ARG A 424 -23.02 -0.35 -9.04
CA ARG A 424 -23.86 0.70 -9.62
C ARG A 424 -25.22 0.86 -8.94
#